data_AF-A0A662RG34-F1
#
_entry.id   AF-A0A662RG34-F1
#
_cell.length_a   1.000
_cell.length_b   1.000
_cell.length_c   1.000
_cell.angle_alpha   90.00
_cell.angle_beta   90.00
_cell.angle_gamma   90.00
#
_symmetry.space_group_name_H-M   'P 1'
#
loop_
_entity.id
_entity.type
_entity.pdbx_description
1 polymer ?
#
loop_
_entity_poly.entity_id
_entity_poly.type
_entity_poly.pdbx_seq_one_letter_code
_entity_poly.pdbx_strand_id
1 'polypeptide(L)'
;MAEEISLEEFKRAYREIRAEEEKRGFLIHLAVYVLVNVMLIVINFLYSPDAIWFFYPLIGWGIGITAHYLNAVHWIEKILKEREAKAEYRARELKKV
;
A
#
# COMPACT_ATOMS: atom_id res chain seq x y z
N MET A 1 20.14 -15.78 26.34
CA MET A 1 19.15 -15.12 27.20
C MET A 1 18.39 -14.16 26.30
N ALA A 2 17.07 -14.28 26.20
CA ALA A 2 16.30 -13.30 25.44
C ALA A 2 16.44 -11.97 26.18
N GLU A 3 17.16 -11.04 25.58
CA GLU A 3 17.25 -9.66 26.05
C GLU A 3 15.83 -9.10 26.03
N GLU A 4 15.32 -8.59 27.16
CA GLU A 4 13.99 -8.00 27.23
C GLU A 4 13.98 -6.76 26.31
N ILE A 5 13.41 -6.94 25.12
CA ILE A 5 13.25 -5.86 24.15
C ILE A 5 12.28 -4.84 24.75
N SER A 6 12.67 -3.57 24.84
CA SER A 6 11.77 -2.54 25.37
C SER A 6 10.55 -2.38 24.44
N LEU A 7 9.40 -2.00 25.02
CA LEU A 7 8.16 -1.80 24.25
C LEU A 7 8.35 -0.81 23.08
N GLU A 8 9.19 0.21 23.28
CA GLU A 8 9.46 1.23 22.26
C GLU A 8 10.33 0.69 21.12
N GLU A 9 11.32 -0.16 21.42
CA GLU A 9 12.09 -0.86 20.39
C GLU A 9 11.23 -1.83 19.59
N PHE A 10 10.34 -2.57 20.26
CA PHE A 10 9.38 -3.45 19.59
C PHE A 10 8.45 -2.67 18.66
N LYS A 11 7.84 -1.57 19.13
CA LYS A 11 6.97 -0.71 18.31
C LYS A 11 7.73 -0.15 17.11
N ARG A 12 8.98 0.30 17.30
CA ARG A 12 9.81 0.81 16.22
C ARG A 12 10.06 -0.24 15.15
N ALA A 13 10.53 -1.43 15.54
CA ALA A 13 10.77 -2.53 14.61
C ALA A 13 9.49 -2.95 13.88
N TYR A 14 8.35 -2.99 14.59
CA TYR A 14 7.05 -3.28 14.00
C TYR A 14 6.63 -2.25 12.95
N ARG A 15 6.84 -0.95 13.21
CA ARG A 15 6.55 0.12 12.23
C ARG A 15 7.41 0.01 10.99
N GLU A 16 8.70 -0.29 11.15
CA GLU A 16 9.64 -0.46 10.04
C GLU A 16 9.19 -1.63 9.14
N ILE A 17 8.92 -2.80 9.73
CA ILE A 17 8.42 -3.99 9.00
C ILE A 17 7.10 -3.67 8.28
N ARG A 18 6.14 -3.03 8.95
CA ARG A 18 4.85 -2.69 8.34
C ARG A 18 4.99 -1.70 7.19
N ALA A 19 5.87 -0.71 7.32
CA ALA A 19 6.14 0.23 6.24
C ALA A 19 6.77 -0.47 5.02
N GLU A 20 7.66 -1.45 5.25
CA GLU A 20 8.23 -2.26 4.17
C GLU A 20 7.21 -3.17 3.48
N GLU A 21 6.33 -3.82 4.24
CA GLU A 21 5.24 -4.65 3.72
C GLU A 21 4.31 -3.85 2.79
N GLU A 22 3.94 -2.63 3.19
CA GLU A 22 3.06 -1.75 2.40
C GLU A 22 3.75 -1.27 1.12
N LYS A 23 5.04 -0.91 1.20
CA LYS A 23 5.84 -0.58 0.01
C LYS A 23 5.92 -1.76 -0.96
N ARG A 24 6.12 -2.97 -0.44
CA ARG A 24 6.15 -4.20 -1.27
C ARG A 24 4.79 -4.49 -1.89
N GLY A 25 3.70 -4.33 -1.14
CA GLY A 25 2.34 -4.45 -1.64
C GLY A 25 2.05 -3.47 -2.78
N PHE A 26 2.50 -2.22 -2.64
CA PHE A 26 2.41 -1.21 -3.70
C PHE A 26 3.20 -1.62 -4.96
N LEU A 27 4.43 -2.12 -4.81
CA LEU A 27 5.25 -2.56 -5.95
C LEU A 27 4.57 -3.69 -6.74
N ILE A 28 3.92 -4.64 -6.06
CA ILE A 28 3.16 -5.71 -6.72
C ILE A 28 1.99 -5.13 -7.52
N HIS A 29 1.22 -4.20 -6.94
CA HIS A 29 0.11 -3.54 -7.64
C HIS A 29 0.59 -2.75 -8.86
N LEU A 30 1.72 -2.05 -8.72
CA LEU A 30 2.35 -1.33 -9.82
C LEU A 30 2.79 -2.28 -10.94
N ALA A 31 3.41 -3.42 -10.60
CA ALA A 31 3.82 -4.42 -11.57
C ALA A 31 2.63 -5.01 -12.34
N VAL A 32 1.54 -5.35 -11.64
CA VAL A 32 0.30 -5.82 -12.25
C VAL A 32 -0.30 -4.75 -13.17
N TYR A 33 -0.34 -3.49 -12.71
CA TYR A 33 -0.85 -2.38 -13.51
C TYR A 33 -0.06 -2.21 -14.82
N VAL A 34 1.28 -2.23 -14.76
CA VAL A 34 2.13 -2.14 -15.95
C VAL A 34 1.88 -3.32 -16.88
N LEU A 35 1.88 -4.55 -16.36
CA LEU A 35 1.69 -5.76 -17.16
C LEU A 35 0.35 -5.76 -17.89
N VAL A 36 -0.74 -5.45 -17.18
CA VAL A 36 -2.09 -5.40 -17.76
C VAL A 36 -2.18 -4.31 -18.82
N ASN A 37 -1.65 -3.10 -18.56
CA ASN A 37 -1.71 -2.03 -19.54
C ASN A 37 -0.89 -2.33 -20.79
N VAL A 38 0.29 -2.93 -20.67
CA VAL A 38 1.08 -3.38 -21.82
C VAL A 38 0.28 -4.39 -22.64
N MET A 39 -0.36 -5.36 -21.99
CA MET A 39 -1.23 -6.34 -22.67
C MET A 39 -2.40 -5.65 -23.40
N LEU A 40 -3.08 -4.69 -22.76
CA LEU A 40 -4.20 -3.96 -23.36
C LEU A 40 -3.77 -3.09 -24.53
N ILE A 41 -2.59 -2.46 -24.45
CA ILE A 41 -1.99 -1.72 -25.57
C ILE A 41 -1.76 -2.64 -26.77
N VAL A 42 -1.18 -3.83 -26.53
CA VAL A 42 -0.95 -4.82 -27.58
C VAL A 42 -2.28 -5.28 -28.20
N ILE A 43 -3.29 -5.60 -27.38
CA ILE A 43 -4.62 -5.99 -27.89
C ILE A 43 -5.25 -4.86 -28.70
N ASN A 44 -5.14 -3.62 -28.23
CA ASN A 44 -5.71 -2.47 -28.93
C ASN A 44 -5.13 -2.33 -30.34
N PHE A 45 -3.80 -2.37 -30.48
CA PHE A 45 -3.16 -2.25 -31.78
C PHE A 45 -3.39 -3.47 -32.70
N LEU A 46 -3.55 -4.67 -32.14
CA LEU A 46 -3.79 -5.88 -32.94
C LEU A 46 -5.22 -5.99 -33.47
N TYR A 47 -6.22 -5.63 -32.66
CA TYR A 47 -7.64 -5.89 -32.96
C TYR A 47 -8.44 -4.64 -33.31
N SER A 48 -7.98 -3.45 -32.93
CA SER A 48 -8.71 -2.20 -33.14
C SER A 48 -7.76 -1.02 -33.35
N PRO A 49 -6.87 -1.06 -34.36
CA PRO A 49 -5.87 -0.02 -34.58
C PRO A 49 -6.48 1.36 -34.86
N ASP A 50 -7.69 1.41 -35.40
CA ASP A 50 -8.41 2.65 -35.72
C ASP A 50 -9.06 3.31 -34.48
N ALA A 51 -9.09 2.63 -33.34
CA ALA A 51 -9.72 3.12 -32.11
C ALA A 51 -8.80 2.94 -30.90
N ILE A 52 -8.30 4.03 -30.31
CA ILE A 52 -7.33 4.00 -29.21
C ILE A 52 -8.03 3.84 -27.85
N TRP A 53 -8.57 2.67 -27.55
CA TRP A 53 -9.35 2.46 -26.32
C TRP A 53 -8.50 2.14 -25.08
N PHE A 54 -7.22 1.74 -25.22
CA PHE A 54 -6.38 1.39 -24.07
C PHE A 54 -6.16 2.57 -23.10
N PHE A 55 -6.37 3.81 -23.57
CA PHE A 55 -6.18 5.02 -22.79
C PHE A 55 -7.16 5.14 -21.61
N TYR A 56 -8.39 4.64 -21.78
CA TYR A 56 -9.42 4.65 -20.73
C TYR A 56 -9.04 3.82 -19.50
N PRO A 57 -8.67 2.52 -19.62
CA PRO A 57 -8.21 1.74 -18.47
C PRO A 57 -6.88 2.26 -17.92
N LEU A 58 -5.97 2.77 -18.77
CA LEU A 58 -4.71 3.36 -18.35
C LEU A 58 -4.92 4.52 -17.37
N ILE A 59 -5.74 5.50 -17.75
CA ILE A 59 -6.03 6.66 -16.88
C ILE A 59 -6.93 6.27 -15.72
N GLY A 60 -8.01 5.52 -15.99
CA GLY A 60 -8.99 5.16 -14.96
C GLY A 60 -8.35 4.41 -13.80
N TRP A 61 -7.51 3.41 -14.08
CA TRP A 61 -6.81 2.66 -13.04
C TRP A 61 -5.56 3.37 -12.54
N GLY A 62 -4.95 4.24 -13.37
CA GLY A 62 -3.78 5.03 -13.00
C GLY A 62 -4.05 5.92 -11.78
N ILE A 63 -5.26 6.49 -11.69
CA ILE A 63 -5.69 7.29 -10.52
C ILE A 63 -5.66 6.45 -9.23
N GLY A 64 -6.14 5.21 -9.29
CA GLY A 64 -6.12 4.29 -8.15
C GLY A 64 -4.70 3.95 -7.69
N ILE A 65 -3.80 3.69 -8.65
CA ILE A 65 -2.37 3.45 -8.35
C ILE A 65 -1.72 4.66 -7.70
N THR A 66 -2.00 5.88 -8.17
CA THR A 66 -1.48 7.12 -7.56
C THR A 66 -1.97 7.26 -6.11
N ALA A 67 -3.24 6.94 -5.82
CA ALA A 67 -3.75 6.95 -4.46
C ALA A 67 -3.06 5.91 -3.57
N HIS A 68 -2.79 4.71 -4.08
CA HIS A 68 -2.03 3.69 -3.35
C HIS A 68 -0.57 4.12 -3.09
N TYR A 69 0.07 4.77 -4.06
CA TYR A 69 1.42 5.33 -3.91
C TYR A 69 1.49 6.36 -2.79
N LEU A 70 0.55 7.32 -2.77
CA LEU A 70 0.49 8.35 -1.74
C LEU A 70 0.31 7.74 -0.34
N ASN A 71 -0.55 6.74 -0.21
CA ASN A 71 -0.76 6.03 1.05
C ASN A 71 0.52 5.30 1.51
N ALA A 72 1.16 4.53 0.62
CA ALA A 72 2.33 3.73 0.95
C ALA A 72 3.58 4.57 1.26
N VAL A 73 3.75 5.73 0.62
CA VAL A 73 4.96 6.56 0.77
C VAL A 73 4.81 7.67 1.79
N HIS A 74 3.67 8.38 1.79
CA HIS A 74 3.52 9.59 2.61
C HIS A 74 2.71 9.36 3.88
N TRP A 75 1.72 8.46 3.86
CA TRP A 75 0.75 8.38 4.96
C TRP A 75 0.96 7.18 5.87
N ILE A 76 1.81 6.22 5.48
CA ILE A 76 1.98 4.98 6.23
C ILE A 76 2.43 5.21 7.68
N GLU A 77 3.39 6.10 7.92
CA GLU A 77 3.85 6.40 9.29
C GLU A 77 2.75 7.03 10.15
N LYS A 78 1.94 7.92 9.56
CA LYS A 78 0.82 8.57 10.24
C LYS A 78 -0.26 7.54 10.59
N ILE A 79 -0.61 6.68 9.64
CA ILE A 79 -1.59 5.60 9.81
C ILE A 79 -1.13 4.63 10.90
N LEU A 80 0.15 4.26 10.93
CA LEU A 80 0.70 3.37 11.94
C LEU A 80 0.63 3.99 13.33
N LYS A 81 1.00 5.27 13.49
CA LYS A 81 0.87 5.99 14.77
C LYS A 81 -0.58 6.10 15.24
N GLU A 82 -1.53 6.38 14.35
CA GLU A 82 -2.96 6.42 14.69
C GLU A 82 -3.48 5.05 15.13
N ARG A 83 -3.03 3.97 14.47
CA ARG A 83 -3.37 2.58 14.84
C ARG A 83 -2.78 2.21 16.21
N GLU A 84 -1.54 2.59 16.48
CA GLU A 84 -0.88 2.40 17.78
C GLU A 84 -1.67 3.12 18.89
N ALA A 85 -1.98 4.41 18.71
CA ALA A 85 -2.75 5.19 19.69
C ALA A 85 -4.13 4.56 19.97
N LYS A 86 -4.81 4.07 18.93
CA LYS A 86 -6.10 3.39 19.06
C LYS A 86 -5.98 2.04 19.78
N ALA A 87 -4.90 1.29 19.54
CA ALA A 87 -4.62 0.04 20.22
C ALA A 87 -4.32 0.27 21.72
N GLU A 88 -3.53 1.30 22.05
CA GLU A 88 -3.26 1.69 23.43
C GLU A 88 -4.53 2.13 24.17
N TYR A 89 -5.38 2.94 23.52
CA TYR A 89 -6.68 3.33 24.08
C TYR A 89 -7.56 2.11 24.39
N ARG A 90 -7.70 1.18 23.44
CA ARG A 90 -8.46 -0.06 23.61
C ARG A 90 -7.91 -0.93 24.74
N ALA A 91 -6.58 -1.08 24.83
CA ALA A 91 -5.95 -1.85 25.90
C ALA A 91 -6.19 -1.22 27.29
N ARG A 92 -6.23 0.11 27.38
CA ARG A 92 -6.56 0.83 28.62
C ARG A 92 -8.02 0.66 29.01
N GLU A 93 -8.96 0.66 28.06
CA GLU A 93 -10.37 0.38 28.36
C GLU A 93 -10.58 -1.04 28.88
N LEU A 94 -9.98 -2.05 28.24
CA LEU A 94 -10.12 -3.44 28.66
C LEU A 94 -9.56 -3.70 30.07
N LYS A 95 -8.57 -2.94 30.53
CA LYS A 95 -8.02 -3.04 31.90
C LYS A 95 -8.89 -2.35 32.97
N LYS A 96 -9.86 -1.52 32.56
CA LYS A 96 -10.78 -0.82 33.47
C LYS A 96 -12.06 -1.61 33.77
N VAL A 97 -12.30 -2.68 33.02
CA VAL A 97 -13.39 -3.65 33.22
C VAL A 97 -12.87 -4.79 34.07
#